data_AF-A0A261ATA1-F1
#
_entry.id   AF-A0A261ATA1-F1
#
_cell.length_a   1.000
_cell.length_b   1.000
_cell.length_c   1.000
_cell.angle_alpha   90.00
_cell.angle_beta   90.00
_cell.angle_gamma   90.00
#
_symmetry.space_group_name_H-M   'P 1'
#
loop_
_entity.id
_entity.type
_entity.pdbx_description
1 polymer ?
#
loop_
_entity_poly.entity_id
_entity_poly.type
_entity_poly.pdbx_seq_one_letter_code
_entity_poly.pdbx_strand_id
1 'polypeptide(L)'
;MKYLYSILLLLFPLYLNAQDPCASAPTETAKILCRQIHKWDDGAREASKKKKIALPPGLAKGMAAEFAPIASNIYQCMDLPCLCSYLRGTATGNGGCTLPNGQPLQKSVRKEYRMLTDDERNRLHAAFRALKNVSF
;
A
#
# COMPACT_ATOMS: atom_id res chain seq x y z
N MET A 1 12.88 28.56 55.76
CA MET A 1 12.84 27.09 55.59
C MET A 1 11.77 26.59 54.60
N LYS A 2 10.66 27.31 54.32
CA LYS A 2 9.69 26.91 53.28
C LYS A 2 10.09 27.29 51.84
N TYR A 3 10.76 28.43 51.65
CA TYR A 3 11.13 28.93 50.32
C TYR A 3 12.30 28.19 49.65
N LEU A 4 13.16 27.52 50.44
CA LEU A 4 14.29 26.74 49.92
C LEU A 4 13.83 25.42 49.26
N TYR A 5 12.75 24.82 49.78
CA TYR A 5 12.11 23.65 49.17
C TYR A 5 11.38 24.00 47.85
N SER A 6 10.82 25.22 47.76
CA SER A 6 10.18 25.70 46.52
C SER A 6 11.18 25.97 45.39
N ILE A 7 12.44 26.33 45.69
CA ILE A 7 13.48 26.56 44.67
C ILE A 7 14.04 25.22 44.15
N LEU A 8 14.16 24.21 45.01
CA LEU A 8 14.66 22.89 44.61
C LEU A 8 13.67 22.11 43.72
N LEU A 9 12.36 22.36 43.89
CA LEU A 9 11.29 21.79 43.04
C LEU A 9 11.16 22.47 41.66
N LEU A 10 11.73 23.66 41.46
CA LEU A 10 11.68 24.38 40.18
C LEU A 10 12.86 24.05 39.24
N LEU A 11 13.92 23.42 39.75
CA LEU A 11 15.11 23.05 38.96
C LEU A 11 15.07 21.60 38.41
N PHE A 12 14.07 20.80 38.80
CA PHE A 12 13.96 19.41 38.37
C PHE A 12 13.26 19.12 37.01
N PRO A 13 12.65 20.06 36.25
CA PRO A 13 12.02 19.69 34.98
C PRO A 13 12.94 19.86 33.75
N LEU A 14 14.26 20.04 33.91
CA LEU A 14 15.19 20.21 32.78
C LEU A 14 16.01 18.96 32.41
N TYR A 15 15.87 17.85 33.15
CA TYR A 15 16.54 16.58 32.83
C TYR A 15 15.64 15.63 32.00
N LEU A 16 14.99 16.15 30.96
CA LEU A 16 14.58 15.33 29.82
C LEU A 16 15.64 15.52 28.73
N ASN A 17 16.82 14.94 28.97
CA ASN A 17 17.83 14.84 27.93
C ASN A 17 17.22 14.06 26.76
N ALA A 18 17.20 14.68 25.59
CA ALA A 18 17.04 13.97 24.33
C ALA A 18 18.26 13.06 24.16
N GLN A 19 18.22 11.88 24.77
CA GLN A 19 19.26 10.87 24.63
C GLN A 19 19.32 10.48 23.15
N ASP A 20 20.49 10.58 22.52
CA ASP A 20 20.68 10.09 21.14
C ASP A 20 20.28 8.61 21.11
N PRO A 21 19.20 8.24 20.40
CA PRO A 21 18.68 6.87 20.41
C PRO A 21 19.68 5.86 19.83
N CYS A 22 20.72 6.35 19.15
CA CYS A 22 21.77 5.56 18.54
C CYS A 22 23.06 5.48 19.37
N ALA A 23 23.11 6.09 20.57
CA ALA A 23 24.32 6.15 21.38
C ALA A 23 24.86 4.78 21.82
N SER A 24 23.97 3.78 21.97
CA SER A 24 24.30 2.41 22.38
C SER A 24 24.83 1.52 21.25
N ALA A 25 24.91 2.01 20.01
CA ALA A 25 25.36 1.18 18.90
C ALA A 25 26.88 0.88 18.98
N PRO A 26 27.30 -0.35 18.63
CA PRO A 26 28.62 -0.91 18.99
C PRO A 26 29.81 -0.32 18.21
N THR A 27 29.57 0.27 17.04
CA THR A 27 30.62 0.88 16.21
C THR A 27 30.16 2.23 15.68
N GLU A 28 31.08 3.12 15.34
CA GLU A 28 30.74 4.44 14.78
C GLU A 28 29.95 4.32 13.47
N THR A 29 30.28 3.34 12.62
CA THR A 29 29.50 3.03 11.42
C THR A 29 28.07 2.61 11.74
N ALA A 30 27.86 1.82 12.80
CA ALA A 30 26.53 1.41 13.24
C ALA A 30 25.72 2.61 13.80
N LYS A 31 26.38 3.55 14.48
CA LYS A 31 25.74 4.80 14.94
C LYS A 31 25.27 5.65 13.76
N ILE A 32 26.11 5.80 12.73
CA ILE A 32 25.76 6.53 11.50
C ILE A 32 24.56 5.88 10.81
N LEU A 33 24.58 4.56 10.64
CA LEU A 33 23.49 3.83 10.03
C LEU A 33 22.19 3.94 10.82
N CYS A 34 22.25 3.80 12.15
CA CYS A 34 21.10 3.96 13.03
C CYS A 34 20.43 5.33 12.84
N ARG A 35 21.22 6.41 12.85
CA ARG A 35 20.70 7.77 12.62
C ARG A 35 20.07 7.92 11.24
N GLN A 36 20.66 7.29 10.23
CA GLN A 36 20.12 7.32 8.87
C GLN A 36 18.78 6.60 8.76
N ILE A 37 18.61 5.46 9.43
CA ILE A 37 17.34 4.73 9.51
C ILE A 37 16.28 5.57 10.23
N HIS A 38 16.61 6.20 11.36
CA HIS A 38 15.66 7.08 12.06
C HIS A 38 15.24 8.27 11.19
N LYS A 39 16.18 8.90 10.48
CA LYS A 39 15.87 9.98 9.53
C LYS A 39 14.91 9.51 8.41
N TRP A 40 15.10 8.29 7.92
CA TRP A 40 14.20 7.71 6.91
C TRP A 40 12.81 7.39 7.48
N ASP A 41 12.73 6.85 8.70
CA ASP A 41 11.47 6.58 9.38
C ASP A 41 10.67 7.87 9.64
N ASP A 42 11.31 8.91 10.17
CA ASP A 42 10.70 10.21 10.39
C ASP A 42 10.20 10.81 9.06
N GLY A 43 11.02 10.75 8.01
CA GLY A 43 10.65 11.20 6.67
C GLY A 43 9.43 10.45 6.11
N ALA A 44 9.37 9.13 6.32
CA ALA A 44 8.24 8.31 5.89
C ALA A 44 6.95 8.65 6.66
N ARG A 45 7.05 8.87 7.98
CA ARG A 45 5.91 9.28 8.83
C ARG A 45 5.36 10.65 8.42
N GLU A 46 6.24 11.61 8.16
CA GLU A 46 5.82 12.94 7.70
C GLU A 46 5.23 12.93 6.28
N ALA A 47 5.78 12.09 5.39
CA ALA A 47 5.22 11.90 4.05
C ALA A 47 3.81 11.27 4.11
N SER A 48 3.58 10.34 5.03
CA SER A 48 2.27 9.72 5.27
C SER A 48 1.22 10.76 5.72
N LYS A 49 1.58 11.68 6.62
CA LYS A 49 0.70 12.77 7.08
C LYS A 49 0.26 13.72 5.96
N LYS A 50 1.09 13.91 4.93
CA LYS A 50 0.81 14.81 3.80
C LYS A 50 -0.12 14.20 2.75
N LYS A 51 -0.29 12.87 2.73
CA LYS A 51 -1.18 12.21 1.77
C LYS A 51 -2.63 12.43 2.23
N LYS A 52 -3.29 13.46 1.72
CA LYS A 52 -4.74 13.61 1.85
C LYS A 52 -5.38 12.39 1.20
N ILE A 53 -5.80 11.42 2.01
CA ILE A 53 -6.71 10.37 1.58
C ILE A 53 -7.94 11.09 1.07
N ALA A 54 -8.25 10.97 -0.22
CA ALA A 54 -9.51 11.44 -0.75
C ALA A 54 -10.59 10.50 -0.19
N LEU A 55 -11.26 10.90 0.89
CA LEU A 55 -12.43 10.18 1.36
C LEU A 55 -13.55 10.41 0.34
N PRO A 56 -14.32 9.36 -0.02
CA PRO A 56 -15.56 9.58 -0.75
C PRO A 56 -16.51 10.46 0.10
N PRO A 57 -17.34 11.29 -0.54
CA PRO A 57 -18.25 12.18 0.17
C PRO A 57 -19.19 11.37 1.08
N GLY A 58 -19.22 11.71 2.37
CA GLY A 58 -20.11 11.09 3.37
C GLY A 58 -19.44 10.35 4.54
N LEU A 59 -18.12 10.13 4.51
CA LEU A 59 -17.38 9.46 5.60
C LEU A 59 -16.66 10.45 6.53
N ALA A 60 -16.86 10.30 7.84
CA ALA A 60 -16.28 11.17 8.86
C ALA A 60 -14.75 10.98 8.98
N LYS A 61 -14.04 12.10 9.18
CA LYS A 61 -12.59 12.10 9.44
C LYS A 61 -12.28 11.34 10.73
N GLY A 62 -11.64 10.18 10.60
CA GLY A 62 -11.23 9.33 11.73
C GLY A 62 -11.27 7.84 11.42
N MET A 63 -12.05 7.41 10.43
CA MET A 63 -12.19 5.98 10.06
C MET A 63 -11.25 5.51 8.95
N ALA A 64 -10.31 6.35 8.52
CA ALA A 64 -9.46 6.07 7.35
C ALA A 64 -8.33 5.05 7.62
N ALA A 65 -8.10 4.64 8.87
CA ALA A 65 -7.01 3.72 9.22
C ALA A 65 -7.37 2.23 9.06
N GLU A 66 -8.65 1.87 8.96
CA GLU A 66 -9.10 0.47 8.91
C GLU A 66 -9.55 -0.01 7.52
N PHE A 67 -9.70 0.87 6.54
CA PHE A 67 -9.90 0.44 5.17
C PHE A 67 -8.52 0.13 4.58
N ALA A 68 -8.28 -1.15 4.28
CA ALA A 68 -7.25 -1.56 3.33
C ALA A 68 -7.25 -0.55 2.17
N PRO A 69 -6.07 -0.11 1.68
CA PRO A 69 -6.00 0.95 0.68
C PRO A 69 -6.98 0.63 -0.44
N ILE A 70 -7.97 1.51 -0.66
CA ILE A 70 -8.89 1.42 -1.80
C ILE A 70 -7.99 1.20 -3.00
N ALA A 71 -8.22 0.10 -3.73
CA ALA A 71 -7.40 -0.27 -4.87
C ALA A 71 -7.35 0.91 -5.84
N SER A 72 -6.23 1.62 -5.83
CA SER A 72 -5.91 2.78 -6.66
C SER A 72 -5.49 2.38 -8.07
N ASN A 73 -5.20 1.09 -8.26
CA ASN A 73 -4.96 0.48 -9.55
C ASN A 73 -5.50 -0.95 -9.56
N ILE A 74 -5.65 -1.51 -10.76
CA ILE A 74 -6.19 -2.86 -10.98
C ILE A 74 -5.39 -3.98 -10.27
N TYR A 75 -4.08 -3.80 -10.08
CA TYR A 75 -3.21 -4.81 -9.47
C TYR A 75 -3.35 -4.92 -7.94
N GLN A 76 -4.06 -3.99 -7.31
CA GLN A 76 -4.35 -4.01 -5.87
C GLN A 76 -5.63 -4.79 -5.55
N CYS A 77 -6.40 -5.21 -6.56
CA CYS A 77 -7.61 -5.99 -6.34
C CYS A 77 -7.30 -7.46 -6.06
N MET A 78 -7.91 -7.99 -4.99
CA MET A 78 -7.78 -9.40 -4.57
C MET A 78 -9.02 -10.24 -4.88
N ASP A 79 -10.11 -9.62 -5.35
CA ASP A 79 -11.38 -10.27 -5.67
C ASP A 79 -11.97 -9.82 -7.03
N LEU A 80 -12.95 -10.58 -7.52
CA LEU A 80 -13.62 -10.30 -8.80
C LEU A 80 -14.43 -9.00 -8.78
N PRO A 81 -15.17 -8.65 -7.69
CA PRO A 81 -15.90 -7.39 -7.63
C PRO A 81 -15.01 -6.14 -7.76
N CYS A 82 -13.84 -6.10 -7.09
CA CYS A 82 -12.90 -4.98 -7.21
C CYS A 82 -12.41 -4.79 -8.65
N LEU A 83 -12.01 -5.89 -9.31
CA LEU A 83 -11.54 -5.88 -10.70
C LEU A 83 -12.61 -5.43 -11.69
N CYS A 84 -13.89 -5.64 -11.36
CA CYS A 84 -15.00 -5.43 -12.29
C CYS A 84 -15.06 -3.99 -12.82
N SER A 85 -14.85 -3.01 -11.95
CA SER A 85 -14.83 -1.59 -12.29
C SER A 85 -13.76 -1.24 -13.34
N TYR A 86 -12.57 -1.81 -13.19
CA TYR A 86 -11.44 -1.60 -14.11
C TYR A 86 -11.64 -2.27 -15.47
N LEU A 87 -12.38 -3.37 -15.51
CA LEU A 87 -12.66 -4.14 -16.73
C LEU A 87 -13.94 -3.70 -17.45
N ARG A 88 -14.55 -2.58 -17.03
CA ARG A 88 -15.84 -2.07 -17.54
C ARG A 88 -16.97 -3.11 -17.42
N GLY A 89 -16.88 -4.00 -16.44
CA GLY A 89 -17.90 -4.99 -16.17
C GLY A 89 -19.00 -4.48 -15.24
N THR A 90 -20.07 -5.27 -15.13
CA THR A 90 -21.17 -5.04 -14.18
C THR A 90 -21.08 -6.05 -13.05
N ALA A 91 -20.95 -5.57 -11.81
CA ALA A 91 -20.92 -6.43 -10.63
C ALA A 91 -22.28 -7.12 -10.43
N THR A 92 -22.27 -8.41 -10.11
CA THR A 92 -23.48 -9.16 -9.77
C THR A 92 -23.61 -9.28 -8.25
N GLY A 93 -24.84 -9.33 -7.74
CA GLY A 93 -25.12 -9.39 -6.29
C GLY A 93 -24.50 -10.60 -5.57
N ASN A 94 -24.07 -11.62 -6.31
CA ASN A 94 -23.43 -12.83 -5.78
C ASN A 94 -21.89 -12.73 -5.71
N GLY A 95 -21.31 -11.53 -5.83
CA GLY A 95 -19.86 -11.33 -5.83
C GLY A 95 -19.17 -11.69 -7.17
N GLY A 96 -19.95 -11.81 -8.25
CA GLY A 96 -19.43 -12.00 -9.60
C GLY A 96 -19.28 -10.69 -10.36
N CYS A 97 -18.77 -10.78 -11.59
CA CYS A 97 -18.67 -9.66 -12.52
C CYS A 97 -18.99 -10.15 -13.93
N THR A 98 -19.84 -9.44 -14.65
CA THR A 98 -20.15 -9.73 -16.06
C THR A 98 -19.44 -8.70 -16.94
N LEU A 99 -18.60 -9.17 -17.86
CA LEU A 99 -17.84 -8.32 -18.79
C LEU A 99 -18.74 -7.77 -19.92
N PRO A 100 -18.31 -6.71 -20.65
CA PRO A 100 -19.09 -6.14 -21.76
C PRO A 100 -19.46 -7.12 -22.87
N ASN A 101 -18.70 -8.20 -23.02
CA ASN A 101 -18.99 -9.27 -23.97
C ASN A 101 -20.04 -10.28 -23.45
N GLY A 102 -20.67 -10.01 -22.31
CA GLY A 102 -21.67 -10.87 -21.67
C GLY A 102 -21.09 -12.07 -20.91
N GLN A 103 -19.77 -12.27 -20.92
CA GLN A 103 -19.13 -13.40 -20.25
C GLN A 103 -18.84 -13.07 -18.77
N PRO A 104 -18.98 -14.05 -17.85
CA PRO A 104 -18.58 -13.85 -16.47
C PRO A 104 -17.04 -13.74 -16.36
N LEU A 105 -16.56 -12.81 -15.56
CA LEU A 105 -15.17 -12.73 -15.16
C LEU A 105 -14.82 -13.95 -14.31
N GLN A 106 -13.74 -14.63 -14.66
CA GLN A 106 -13.27 -15.82 -13.98
C GLN A 106 -11.78 -15.70 -13.61
N LYS A 107 -11.34 -16.54 -12.67
CA LYS A 107 -9.93 -16.65 -12.32
C LYS A 107 -9.14 -17.23 -13.49
N SER A 108 -8.14 -16.51 -13.97
CA SER A 108 -7.25 -17.00 -15.02
C SER A 108 -6.35 -18.11 -14.49
N VAL A 109 -6.25 -19.23 -15.23
CA VAL A 109 -5.27 -20.29 -14.96
C VAL A 109 -4.08 -20.12 -15.88
N ARG A 110 -2.88 -20.00 -15.29
CA ARG A 110 -1.63 -19.99 -16.05
C ARG A 110 -1.14 -21.42 -16.20
N LYS A 111 -0.99 -21.88 -17.44
CA LYS A 111 -0.44 -23.18 -17.78
C LYS A 111 0.98 -23.02 -18.32
N GLU A 112 1.82 -24.03 -18.12
CA GLU A 112 3.09 -24.10 -18.84
C GLU A 112 2.83 -24.36 -20.34
N TYR A 113 3.66 -23.80 -21.21
CA TYR A 113 3.41 -23.78 -22.65
C TYR A 113 3.34 -25.16 -23.31
N ARG A 114 4.15 -26.13 -22.87
CA ARG A 114 4.15 -27.51 -23.36
C ARG A 114 2.92 -28.30 -22.87
N MET A 115 2.27 -27.85 -21.79
CA MET A 115 1.00 -28.40 -21.30
C MET A 115 -0.24 -27.86 -22.03
N LEU A 116 -0.06 -26.98 -23.01
CA LEU A 116 -1.15 -26.48 -23.84
C LEU A 116 -1.51 -27.48 -24.93
N THR A 117 -2.81 -27.65 -25.17
CA THR A 117 -3.29 -28.32 -26.39
C THR A 117 -2.93 -27.49 -27.63
N ASP A 118 -2.96 -28.11 -28.81
CA ASP A 118 -2.66 -27.40 -30.05
C ASP A 118 -3.60 -26.22 -30.29
N ASP A 119 -4.89 -26.37 -29.97
CA ASP A 119 -5.87 -25.29 -30.04
C ASP A 119 -5.56 -24.14 -29.09
N GLU A 120 -5.20 -24.45 -27.84
CA GLU A 120 -4.80 -23.43 -26.86
C GLU A 120 -3.56 -22.66 -27.32
N ARG A 121 -2.57 -23.39 -27.86
CA ARG A 121 -1.33 -22.82 -28.40
C ARG A 121 -1.60 -21.92 -29.61
N ASN A 122 -2.46 -22.35 -30.52
CA ASN A 122 -2.85 -21.56 -31.69
C ASN A 122 -3.57 -20.26 -31.28
N ARG A 123 -4.49 -20.33 -30.31
CA ARG A 123 -5.15 -19.14 -29.75
C ARG A 123 -4.15 -18.18 -29.09
N LEU A 124 -3.22 -18.71 -28.30
CA LEU A 124 -2.17 -17.91 -27.66
C LEU A 124 -1.32 -17.16 -28.70
N HIS A 125 -0.85 -17.86 -29.74
CA HIS A 125 -0.06 -17.23 -30.80
C HIS A 125 -0.86 -16.20 -31.60
N ALA A 126 -2.14 -16.46 -31.87
CA ALA A 126 -3.02 -15.49 -32.53
C ALA A 126 -3.17 -14.21 -31.69
N ALA A 127 -3.35 -14.35 -30.38
CA ALA A 127 -3.42 -13.23 -29.45
C ALA A 127 -2.11 -12.42 -29.43
N PHE A 128 -0.95 -13.08 -29.35
CA PHE A 128 0.35 -12.39 -29.41
C PHE A 128 0.58 -11.64 -30.72
N ARG A 129 0.19 -12.21 -31.86
CA ARG A 129 0.25 -11.51 -33.15
C ARG A 129 -0.66 -10.29 -33.17
N ALA A 130 -1.88 -10.42 -32.66
CA ALA A 130 -2.81 -9.30 -32.56
C ALA A 130 -2.22 -8.17 -31.70
N LEU A 131 -1.70 -8.49 -30.50
CA LEU A 131 -1.09 -7.51 -29.61
C LEU A 131 0.12 -6.80 -30.24
N LYS A 132 0.94 -7.52 -31.03
CA LYS A 132 2.07 -6.92 -31.75
C LYS A 132 1.62 -5.92 -32.82
N ASN A 133 0.47 -6.15 -33.43
CA ASN A 133 -0.03 -5.36 -34.56
C ASN A 133 -0.92 -4.18 -34.12
N VAL A 134 -1.37 -4.14 -32.87
CA VAL A 134 -2.07 -2.99 -32.31
C VAL A 134 -1.04 -1.93 -31.94
N SER A 135 -0.96 -0.85 -32.71
CA SER A 135 -0.29 0.38 -32.25
C SER A 135 -1.22 1.08 -31.25
N PHE A 136 -0.71 1.34 -30.05
CA PHE A 136 -1.38 2.13 -29.02
C PHE A 136 -1.19 3.62 -29.26
#